data_AF-A0A7Y6Z8J4-F1
#
_entry.id   AF-A0A7Y6Z8J4-F1
#
_cell.length_a   1.000
_cell.length_b   1.000
_cell.length_c   1.000
_cell.angle_alpha   90.00
_cell.angle_beta   90.00
_cell.angle_gamma   90.00
#
_symmetry.space_group_name_H-M   'P 1'
#
loop_
_entity.id
_entity.type
_entity.pdbx_description
1 polymer ?
#
loop_
_entity_poly.entity_id
_entity_poly.type
_entity_poly.pdbx_seq_one_letter_code
_entity_poly.pdbx_strand_id
1 'polypeptide(L)' 'MDGIAVLTLLEAPVREISEGDAFTIRAGCDKRMKTCGAKFANTANFRGFPHIPGQDAVLRYATKDGGHEGSVL' A
#
# COMPACT_ATOMS: atom_id res chain seq x y z
N MET A 1 25.84 -13.81 -4.42
CA MET A 1 24.77 -12.81 -4.19
C MET A 1 25.24 -11.97 -3.03
N ASP A 2 25.53 -10.71 -3.32
CA ASP A 2 26.16 -9.78 -2.38
C ASP A 2 25.30 -9.61 -1.13
N GLY A 3 25.88 -9.90 0.03
CA GLY A 3 25.19 -10.03 1.32
C GLY A 3 25.13 -8.76 2.15
N ILE A 4 25.35 -7.58 1.53
CA ILE A 4 25.38 -6.30 2.24
C ILE A 4 24.21 -5.45 1.78
N ALA A 5 23.42 -4.97 2.74
CA ALA A 5 22.34 -4.01 2.52
C ALA A 5 22.60 -2.74 3.35
N VAL A 6 22.45 -1.58 2.73
CA VAL A 6 22.50 -0.27 3.41
C VAL A 6 21.07 0.20 3.63
N LEU A 7 20.75 0.57 4.86
CA LEU A 7 19.41 1.04 5.25
C LEU A 7 19.49 2.52 5.59
N THR A 8 18.65 3.32 4.94
CA THR A 8 18.49 4.74 5.26
C THR A 8 17.30 4.92 6.17
N LEU A 9 17.49 5.64 7.28
CA LEU A 9 16.42 6.04 8.19
C LEU A 9 15.92 7.43 7.80
N LEU A 10 14.62 7.67 7.98
CA LEU A 10 14.01 8.98 7.69
C LEU A 10 14.55 10.08 8.61
N GLU A 11 14.77 9.74 9.87
CA GLU A 11 15.26 10.65 10.91
C GLU A 11 16.47 10.04 11.60
N ALA A 12 17.32 10.90 12.17
CA ALA A 12 18.45 10.46 12.97
C ALA A 12 17.94 9.76 14.26
N PRO A 13 18.52 8.61 14.64
CA PRO A 13 18.22 7.98 15.92
C PRO A 13 18.56 8.91 17.10
N VAL A 14 17.74 8.88 18.15
CA VAL A 14 17.96 9.69 19.36
C VAL A 14 19.25 9.31 20.09
N ARG A 15 19.69 8.05 19.96
CA ARG A 15 20.96 7.54 20.48
C ARG A 15 21.82 7.09 19.32
N GLU A 16 23.12 7.31 19.42
CA GLU A 16 24.10 6.82 18.43
C GLU A 16 23.97 5.30 18.23
N ILE A 17 24.15 4.84 16.99
CA ILE A 17 24.21 3.42 16.64
C ILE A 17 25.68 3.02 16.61
N SER A 18 26.05 1.99 17.33
CA SER A 18 27.40 1.45 17.42
C SER A 18 27.49 0.01 16.95
N GLU A 19 28.70 -0.46 16.65
CA GLU A 19 28.95 -1.86 16.34
C GLU A 19 28.50 -2.77 17.50
N GLY A 20 27.82 -3.86 17.17
CA GLY A 20 27.25 -4.79 18.15
C GLY A 20 25.80 -4.47 18.57
N ASP A 21 25.27 -3.30 18.22
CA ASP A 21 23.86 -3.00 18.45
C ASP A 21 22.95 -3.91 17.63
N ALA A 22 21.99 -4.53 18.31
CA ALA A 22 21.00 -5.39 17.67
C ALA A 22 19.74 -4.60 17.27
N PHE A 23 19.14 -4.97 16.15
CA PHE A 23 17.86 -4.44 15.72
C PHE A 23 17.00 -5.51 15.03
N THR A 24 15.71 -5.24 14.92
CA THR A 24 14.77 -6.04 14.13
C THR A 24 14.15 -5.16 13.05
N ILE A 25 14.33 -5.54 11.79
CA ILE A 25 13.63 -4.91 10.68
C ILE A 25 12.40 -5.74 10.30
N ARG A 26 11.29 -5.05 10.02
CA ARG A 26 10.08 -5.65 9.48
C ARG A 26 9.89 -5.16 8.05
N ALA A 27 9.37 -6.02 7.18
CA ALA A 27 9.13 -5.67 5.80
C ALA A 27 8.11 -4.52 5.70
N GLY A 28 8.47 -3.43 5.03
CA GLY A 28 7.59 -2.27 4.87
C GLY A 28 6.30 -2.58 4.08
N CYS A 29 5.24 -1.85 4.40
CA CYS A 29 3.96 -1.86 3.68
C CYS A 29 3.74 -0.48 3.03
N ASP A 30 3.61 -0.46 1.70
CA ASP A 30 3.35 0.76 0.92
C ASP A 30 1.89 1.24 0.99
N LYS A 31 1.07 0.51 1.76
CA LYS A 31 -0.36 0.75 1.99
C LYS A 31 -1.22 0.65 0.71
N ARG A 32 -0.75 -0.07 -0.31
CA ARG A 32 -1.52 -0.34 -1.53
C ARG A 32 -2.14 -1.74 -1.47
N MET A 33 -3.39 -1.87 -1.94
CA MET A 33 -4.11 -3.15 -1.97
C MET A 33 -3.32 -4.23 -2.73
N LYS A 34 -2.74 -3.87 -3.88
CA LYS A 34 -1.92 -4.77 -4.71
C LYS A 34 -0.78 -5.41 -3.90
N THR A 35 -0.02 -4.59 -3.18
CA THR A 35 1.11 -5.05 -2.36
C THR A 35 0.63 -5.80 -1.13
N CYS A 36 -0.49 -5.40 -0.53
CA CYS A 36 -1.11 -6.11 0.60
C CYS A 36 -1.43 -7.57 0.25
N GLY A 37 -2.02 -7.81 -0.93
CA GLY A 37 -2.29 -9.15 -1.44
C GLY A 37 -1.01 -9.89 -1.85
N ALA A 38 -0.16 -9.27 -2.68
CA ALA A 38 1.00 -9.95 -3.26
C ALA A 38 2.11 -10.27 -2.24
N LYS A 39 2.38 -9.37 -1.29
CA LYS A 39 3.49 -9.51 -0.33
C LYS A 39 3.06 -10.15 0.99
N PHE A 40 1.83 -9.91 1.42
CA PHE A 40 1.36 -10.29 2.75
C PHE A 40 0.16 -11.24 2.75
N ALA A 41 -0.44 -11.55 1.59
CA ALA A 41 -1.64 -12.37 1.46
C ALA A 41 -2.80 -11.93 2.38
N ASN A 42 -2.91 -10.62 2.66
CA ASN A 42 -3.81 -10.10 3.70
C ASN A 42 -4.84 -9.07 3.19
N THR A 43 -5.37 -9.30 1.98
CA THR A 43 -6.42 -8.45 1.40
C THR A 43 -7.69 -8.41 2.27
N ALA A 44 -8.02 -9.51 2.97
CA ALA A 44 -9.21 -9.59 3.83
C ALA A 44 -9.21 -8.58 4.99
N ASN A 45 -8.03 -8.20 5.48
CA ASN A 45 -7.89 -7.20 6.54
C ASN A 45 -7.37 -5.85 6.01
N PHE A 46 -7.53 -5.57 4.72
CA PHE A 46 -7.19 -4.27 4.16
C PHE A 46 -8.21 -3.22 4.61
N ARG A 47 -7.78 -2.24 5.39
CA ARG A 47 -8.64 -1.22 6.02
C ARG A 47 -8.69 0.11 5.26
N GLY A 48 -8.36 0.07 3.97
CA GLY A 48 -8.45 1.22 3.07
C GLY A 48 -9.68 1.12 2.17
N PHE A 49 -9.77 2.05 1.22
CA PHE A 49 -10.91 2.16 0.32
C PHE A 49 -10.47 1.98 -1.15
N PRO A 50 -10.18 0.73 -1.58
CA PRO A 50 -9.60 0.46 -2.90
C PRO A 50 -10.55 0.73 -4.08
N HIS A 51 -11.85 0.86 -3.80
CA HIS A 51 -12.90 0.97 -4.81
C HIS A 51 -13.74 2.24 -4.65
N ILE A 52 -13.26 3.25 -3.90
CA ILE A 52 -13.99 4.52 -3.84
C ILE A 52 -14.05 5.12 -5.24
N PRO A 53 -15.25 5.31 -5.81
CA PRO A 53 -15.39 5.98 -7.08
C PRO A 53 -14.96 7.44 -6.96
N GLY A 54 -14.37 7.98 -8.02
CA GLY A 54 -14.00 9.40 -8.10
C GLY A 54 -15.21 10.33 -8.14
N GLN A 55 -14.96 11.64 -8.08
CA GLN A 55 -16.02 12.67 -8.07
C GLN A 55 -16.90 12.64 -9.33
N ASP A 56 -16.32 12.25 -10.48
CA ASP A 56 -17.07 12.09 -11.74
C ASP A 56 -18.22 11.09 -11.59
N ALA A 57 -18.07 10.10 -10.70
CA ALA A 57 -19.12 9.14 -10.39
C ALA A 57 -20.33 9.76 -9.71
N VAL A 58 -20.14 10.86 -8.98
CA VAL A 58 -21.19 11.56 -8.24
C VAL A 58 -22.01 12.46 -9.16
N LEU A 59 -21.37 13.03 -10.19
CA LEU A 59 -22.00 14.02 -11.08
C LEU A 59 -22.71 13.41 -12.30
N ARG A 60 -22.44 12.15 -12.61
CA ARG A 60 -22.93 11.50 -13.83
C ARG A 60 -24.36 10.95 -13.68
N TYR A 61 -25.12 11.01 -14.76
CA TYR A 61 -26.50 10.53 -14.87
C TYR A 61 -26.60 9.37 -15.87
N ALA A 62 -27.67 8.58 -15.78
CA ALA A 62 -27.88 7.45 -16.68
C ALA A 62 -28.19 7.91 -18.12
N THR A 63 -27.44 7.41 -19.09
CA THR A 63 -27.64 7.64 -20.53
C THR A 63 -28.03 6.33 -21.24
N LYS A 64 -28.64 6.37 -22.43
CA LYS A 64 -29.01 5.12 -23.12
C LYS A 64 -27.81 4.27 -23.54
N ASP A 65 -26.66 4.90 -23.79
CA ASP A 65 -25.45 4.24 -24.28
C ASP A 65 -24.42 3.93 -23.17
N GLY A 66 -24.83 4.04 -21.89
CA GLY A 66 -23.93 4.10 -20.73
C GLY A 66 -23.43 2.78 -20.12
N GLY A 67 -23.61 1.63 -20.78
CA GLY A 67 -23.08 0.34 -20.29
C GLY A 67 -23.63 -0.07 -18.90
N HIS A 68 -24.95 -0.27 -18.80
CA HIS A 68 -25.68 -0.52 -17.54
C HIS A 68 -25.77 -2.00 -17.16
N GLU A 69 -24.67 -2.74 -17.30
CA GLU A 69 -24.62 -4.20 -17.10
C GLU A 69 -24.09 -4.62 -15.70
N GLY A 70 -23.81 -3.65 -14.82
CA GLY A 70 -23.32 -3.92 -13.46
C GLY A 70 -21.85 -4.33 -13.38
N SER A 71 -21.04 -4.01 -14.38
CA SER A 71 -19.58 -4.23 -14.34
C SER A 71 -18.88 -3.32 -13.32
N VAL A 72 -17.68 -3.72 -12.89
CA VAL A 72 -16.82 -2.87 -12.06
C VAL A 72 -16.50 -1.57 -12.80
N LEU A 73 -16.69 -0.46 -12.09
CA LEU A 73 -16.42 0.91 -12.51
C LEU A 73 -14.92 1.26 -12.49
#